data_AF-A0A1M7PPZ1-F1
#
_entry.id   AF-A0A1M7PPZ1-F1
#
_cell.length_a   1.000
_cell.length_b   1.000
_cell.length_c   1.000
_cell.angle_alpha   90.00
_cell.angle_beta   90.00
_cell.angle_gamma   90.00
#
_symmetry.space_group_name_H-M   'P 1'
#
loop_
_entity.id
_entity.type
_entity.pdbx_description
1 polymer ?
#
loop_
_entity_poly.entity_id
_entity_poly.type
_entity_poly.pdbx_seq_one_letter_code
_entity_poly.pdbx_strand_id
1 'polypeptide(L)'
;MALTPAQAAEQAVSFLPLRGPEIGVAPSTDGQGLVGLPVWLWTEVTPETWGPLEQTTAVTGIAVTVRAEATSITWELGDGTVITCNGPGTPYDASYGNAESPDCGHRYTKSSRSQADGVYTVTGTTHWNVVWQIVGTAETGVIATTAQSETQIRIDELQVVSQ
;
A
#
# COMPACT_ATOMS: atom_id res chain seq x y z
N MET A 1 -9.00 17.01 32.62
CA MET A 1 -9.06 15.54 32.60
C MET A 1 -7.74 15.04 32.02
N ALA A 2 -7.10 14.05 32.63
CA ALA A 2 -5.91 13.42 32.07
C ALA A 2 -6.34 12.37 31.03
N LEU A 3 -5.53 12.16 29.99
CA LEU A 3 -5.77 11.08 29.03
C LEU A 3 -5.60 9.72 29.71
N THR A 4 -6.39 8.73 29.27
CA THR A 4 -6.08 7.34 29.58
C THR A 4 -4.84 6.89 28.79
N PRO A 5 -4.14 5.84 29.24
CA PRO A 5 -3.04 5.22 28.49
C PRO A 5 -3.39 4.87 27.03
N ALA A 6 -4.58 4.31 26.80
CA ALA A 6 -5.06 4.00 25.45
C ALA A 6 -5.26 5.27 24.60
N GLN A 7 -5.82 6.34 25.17
CA GLN A 7 -5.97 7.62 24.46
C GLN A 7 -4.62 8.27 24.15
N ALA A 8 -3.67 8.21 25.07
CA ALA A 8 -2.30 8.68 24.83
C ALA A 8 -1.62 7.86 23.72
N ALA A 9 -1.86 6.55 23.67
CA ALA A 9 -1.36 5.68 22.62
C ALA A 9 -1.97 6.00 21.24
N GLU A 10 -3.30 6.14 21.14
CA GLU A 10 -3.95 6.55 19.88
C GLU A 10 -3.40 7.87 19.34
N GLN A 11 -3.22 8.84 20.23
CA GLN A 11 -2.63 10.13 19.85
C GLN A 11 -1.15 9.99 19.44
N ALA A 12 -0.37 9.15 20.11
CA ALA A 12 1.00 8.85 19.71
C ALA A 12 1.07 8.20 18.32
N VAL A 13 0.17 7.26 18.01
CA VAL A 13 0.05 6.63 16.69
C VAL A 13 -0.29 7.66 15.62
N SER A 14 -1.16 8.65 15.91
CA SER A 14 -1.51 9.72 14.96
C SER A 14 -0.33 10.63 14.56
N PHE A 15 0.77 10.59 15.32
CA PHE A 15 1.99 11.34 15.00
C PHE A 15 2.98 10.56 14.14
N LEU A 16 2.72 9.27 13.90
CA LEU A 16 3.57 8.47 13.04
C LEU A 16 3.44 8.95 11.58
N PRO A 17 4.55 9.17 10.88
CA PRO A 17 4.55 9.53 9.46
C PRO A 17 4.26 8.32 8.55
N LEU A 18 3.29 7.48 8.89
CA LEU A 18 2.91 6.34 8.05
C LEU A 18 2.32 6.84 6.73
N ARG A 19 2.89 6.37 5.63
CA ARG A 19 2.45 6.68 4.27
C ARG A 19 1.75 5.46 3.68
N GLY A 20 0.87 5.71 2.72
CA GLY A 20 0.39 4.64 1.85
C GLY A 20 1.56 4.03 1.06
N PRO A 21 1.30 3.00 0.27
CA PRO A 21 2.35 2.39 -0.54
C PRO A 21 3.00 3.44 -1.44
N GLU A 22 4.32 3.37 -1.58
CA GLU A 22 5.04 4.05 -2.65
C GLU A 22 4.89 3.18 -3.89
N ILE A 23 3.78 3.39 -4.60
CA ILE A 23 3.25 2.42 -5.56
C ILE A 23 4.20 2.27 -6.76
N GLY A 24 4.76 1.08 -6.87
CA GLY A 24 5.39 0.59 -8.09
C GLY A 24 4.40 -0.25 -8.90
N VAL A 25 4.32 0.04 -10.21
CA VAL A 25 3.52 -0.71 -11.17
C VAL A 25 4.35 -1.06 -12.39
N ALA A 26 4.18 -2.27 -12.92
CA ALA A 26 4.72 -2.66 -14.21
C ALA A 26 3.60 -3.26 -15.06
N PRO A 27 3.31 -2.72 -16.26
CA PRO A 27 3.97 -1.58 -16.90
C PRO A 27 3.77 -0.28 -16.10
N SER A 28 4.74 0.65 -16.23
CA SER A 28 4.76 1.91 -15.47
C SER A 28 3.59 2.82 -15.84
N THR A 29 3.36 3.86 -15.03
CA THR A 29 2.28 4.85 -15.21
C THR A 29 2.35 5.60 -16.55
N ASP A 30 3.57 5.86 -17.03
CA ASP A 30 3.82 6.47 -18.35
C ASP A 30 3.85 5.43 -19.49
N GLY A 31 3.84 4.15 -19.12
CA GLY A 31 3.76 3.01 -20.03
C GLY A 31 2.33 2.69 -20.44
N GLN A 32 2.20 1.87 -21.47
CA GLN A 32 0.92 1.30 -21.90
C GLN A 32 0.92 -0.19 -21.57
N GLY A 33 0.06 -0.59 -20.63
CA GLY A 33 -0.27 -2.00 -20.45
C GLY A 33 -1.20 -2.49 -21.54
N LEU A 34 -1.23 -3.80 -21.74
CA LEU A 34 -2.09 -4.43 -22.70
C LEU A 34 -3.05 -5.38 -21.99
N VAL A 35 -4.30 -5.42 -22.48
CA VAL A 35 -5.27 -6.42 -22.06
C VAL A 35 -4.66 -7.81 -22.16
N GLY A 36 -4.81 -8.58 -21.08
CA GLY A 36 -4.29 -9.94 -21.01
C GLY A 36 -2.79 -10.04 -20.73
N LEU A 37 -2.02 -8.96 -20.62
CA LEU A 37 -0.64 -8.98 -20.09
C LEU A 37 -0.62 -8.78 -18.57
N PRO A 38 0.37 -9.34 -17.85
CA PRO A 38 0.42 -9.26 -16.40
C PRO A 38 0.81 -7.84 -15.96
N VAL A 39 0.08 -7.34 -14.97
CA VAL A 39 0.41 -6.12 -14.23
C VAL A 39 1.00 -6.54 -12.89
N TRP A 40 2.17 -6.00 -12.55
CA TRP A 40 2.85 -6.22 -11.27
C TRP A 40 2.59 -5.02 -10.37
N LEU A 41 2.46 -5.29 -9.06
CA LEU A 41 2.17 -4.28 -8.04
C LEU A 41 3.11 -4.48 -6.86
N TRP A 42 3.77 -3.42 -6.42
CA TRP A 42 4.59 -3.44 -5.23
C TRP A 42 4.62 -2.07 -4.55
N THR A 43 5.19 -2.02 -3.35
CA THR A 43 5.62 -0.78 -2.70
C THR A 43 7.12 -0.83 -2.46
N GLU A 44 7.79 0.32 -2.54
CA GLU A 44 9.13 0.43 -1.99
C GLU A 44 9.08 0.17 -0.48
N VAL A 45 10.09 -0.57 0.02
CA VAL A 45 10.19 -0.95 1.44
C VAL A 45 11.01 0.10 2.17
N THR A 46 10.29 0.98 2.86
CA THR A 46 10.88 2.00 3.75
C THR A 46 10.22 1.93 5.13
N PRO A 47 10.80 2.54 6.18
CA PRO A 47 10.16 2.59 7.49
C PRO A 47 8.72 3.15 7.44
N GLU A 48 8.44 4.10 6.55
CA GLU A 48 7.16 4.81 6.49
C GLU A 48 6.13 4.12 5.59
N THR A 49 6.55 3.25 4.67
CA THR A 49 5.68 2.59 3.67
C THR A 49 5.42 1.11 3.99
N TRP A 50 6.36 0.45 4.69
CA TRP A 50 6.24 -0.96 5.09
C TRP A 50 6.74 -1.25 6.52
N GLY A 51 7.67 -0.45 7.03
CA GLY A 51 8.23 -0.62 8.37
C GLY A 51 9.40 -1.60 8.43
N PRO A 52 9.89 -1.88 9.66
CA PRO A 52 9.39 -1.34 10.92
C PRO A 52 9.73 0.14 11.12
N LEU A 53 8.83 0.88 11.76
CA LEU A 53 9.06 2.25 12.23
C LEU A 53 8.84 2.31 13.74
N GLU A 54 9.81 2.80 14.47
CA GLU A 54 9.75 2.92 15.93
C GLU A 54 9.97 4.36 16.36
N GLN A 55 9.09 4.85 17.24
CA GLN A 55 9.14 6.22 17.73
C GLN A 55 8.68 6.27 19.18
N THR A 56 9.36 7.07 19.99
CA THR A 56 8.90 7.43 21.35
C THR A 56 8.44 8.88 21.34
N THR A 57 7.25 9.15 21.84
CA THR A 57 6.69 10.50 21.95
C THR A 57 5.99 10.71 23.28
N ALA A 58 5.98 11.95 23.75
CA ALA A 58 5.29 12.33 24.97
C ALA A 58 3.93 12.95 24.62
N VAL A 59 2.85 12.31 25.05
CA VAL A 59 1.48 12.80 24.89
C VAL A 59 0.98 13.28 26.25
N THR A 60 0.79 14.58 26.42
CA THR A 60 0.30 15.18 27.68
C THR A 60 1.11 14.77 28.93
N GLY A 61 2.41 14.53 28.77
CA GLY A 61 3.31 14.09 29.85
C GLY A 61 3.43 12.57 30.02
N ILE A 62 2.68 11.77 29.26
CA ILE A 62 2.81 10.31 29.20
C ILE A 62 3.74 9.95 28.04
N ALA A 63 4.88 9.35 28.32
CA ALA A 63 5.78 8.86 27.29
C ALA A 63 5.29 7.51 26.74
N VAL A 64 5.11 7.43 25.43
CA VAL A 64 4.65 6.24 24.71
C VAL A 64 5.67 5.87 23.65
N THR A 65 6.10 4.61 23.65
CA THR A 65 6.84 4.02 22.54
C THR A 65 5.87 3.29 21.64
N VAL A 66 5.93 3.59 20.34
CA VAL A 66 5.14 2.94 19.29
C VAL A 66 6.07 2.27 18.29
N ARG A 67 5.68 1.08 17.83
CA ARG A 67 6.37 0.32 16.79
C ARG A 67 5.35 -0.14 15.76
N ALA A 68 5.43 0.42 14.56
CA ALA A 68 4.55 0.14 13.44
C ALA A 68 5.21 -0.81 12.44
N GLU A 69 4.45 -1.80 11.99
CA GLU A 69 4.85 -2.75 10.95
C GLU A 69 3.66 -3.04 10.04
N ALA A 70 3.86 -2.95 8.73
CA ALA A 70 2.81 -3.25 7.76
C ALA A 70 2.62 -4.76 7.63
N THR A 71 1.37 -5.19 7.46
CA THR A 71 1.02 -6.61 7.33
C THR A 71 0.60 -7.00 5.93
N SER A 72 -0.05 -6.08 5.21
CA SER A 72 -0.62 -6.35 3.89
C SER A 72 -0.94 -5.06 3.15
N ILE A 73 -1.15 -5.17 1.84
CA ILE A 73 -1.69 -4.11 1.00
C ILE A 73 -2.95 -4.63 0.33
N THR A 74 -4.05 -3.90 0.44
CA THR A 74 -5.24 -4.12 -0.38
C THR A 74 -5.19 -3.18 -1.57
N TRP A 75 -5.30 -3.74 -2.77
CA TRP A 75 -5.29 -3.02 -4.03
C TRP A 75 -6.68 -3.03 -4.65
N GLU A 76 -7.26 -1.86 -4.85
CA GLU A 76 -8.45 -1.67 -5.68
C GLU A 76 -7.98 -1.23 -7.06
N LEU A 77 -8.30 -2.01 -8.09
CA LEU A 77 -7.64 -1.91 -9.40
C LEU A 77 -8.39 -1.06 -10.42
N GLY A 78 -9.49 -0.42 -10.02
CA GLY A 78 -10.30 0.44 -10.88
C GLY A 78 -11.18 -0.30 -11.91
N ASP A 79 -10.94 -1.59 -12.16
CA ASP A 79 -11.83 -2.45 -13.00
C ASP A 79 -12.92 -3.17 -12.18
N GLY A 80 -13.02 -2.85 -10.89
CA GLY A 80 -13.88 -3.51 -9.90
C GLY A 80 -13.22 -4.69 -9.19
N THR A 81 -12.00 -5.07 -9.58
CA THR A 81 -11.21 -6.10 -8.90
C THR A 81 -10.54 -5.53 -7.65
N VAL A 82 -10.57 -6.31 -6.56
CA VAL A 82 -9.83 -6.02 -5.33
C VAL A 82 -8.98 -7.24 -5.00
N ILE A 83 -7.68 -7.03 -4.77
CA ILE A 83 -6.75 -8.07 -4.32
C ILE A 83 -6.05 -7.65 -3.03
N THR A 84 -5.65 -8.62 -2.21
CA THR A 84 -4.84 -8.36 -1.02
C THR A 84 -3.54 -9.14 -1.11
N CYS A 85 -2.42 -8.42 -1.02
CA CYS A 85 -1.08 -8.97 -1.04
C CYS A 85 -0.51 -8.97 0.38
N ASN A 86 -0.08 -10.15 0.86
CA ASN A 86 0.48 -10.34 2.21
C ASN A 86 2.00 -10.10 2.20
N GLY A 87 2.40 -8.92 1.76
CA GLY A 87 3.79 -8.53 1.55
C GLY A 87 3.87 -7.21 0.77
N PRO A 88 5.08 -6.63 0.66
CA PRO A 88 5.26 -5.39 -0.10
C PRO A 88 5.16 -5.60 -1.61
N GLY A 89 5.10 -6.84 -2.10
CA GLY A 89 5.20 -7.19 -3.51
C GLY A 89 6.65 -7.27 -3.99
N THR A 90 6.84 -7.84 -5.18
CA THR A 90 8.16 -7.95 -5.83
C THR A 90 8.33 -6.87 -6.89
N PRO A 91 9.35 -6.00 -6.79
CA PRO A 91 9.66 -5.03 -7.85
C PRO A 91 9.92 -5.74 -9.18
N TYR A 92 9.34 -5.19 -10.26
CA TYR A 92 9.54 -5.74 -11.59
C TYR A 92 10.96 -5.45 -12.10
N ASP A 93 11.61 -6.49 -12.62
CA ASP A 93 12.83 -6.39 -13.41
C ASP A 93 12.58 -6.83 -14.86
N ALA A 94 13.24 -6.19 -15.82
CA ALA A 94 13.06 -6.47 -17.24
C ALA A 94 13.38 -7.92 -17.64
N SER A 95 14.23 -8.62 -16.86
CA SER A 95 14.52 -10.04 -17.08
C SER A 95 13.31 -10.96 -16.90
N TYR A 96 12.26 -10.51 -16.20
CA TYR A 96 11.01 -11.28 -16.06
C TYR A 96 10.15 -11.27 -17.32
N GLY A 97 10.34 -10.31 -18.23
CA GLY A 97 9.56 -10.22 -19.47
C GLY A 97 8.06 -10.24 -19.21
N ASN A 98 7.35 -11.24 -19.76
CA ASN A 98 5.90 -11.40 -19.65
C ASN A 98 5.46 -12.38 -18.53
N ALA A 99 6.34 -12.68 -17.59
CA ALA A 99 6.01 -13.53 -16.45
C ALA A 99 4.97 -12.87 -15.53
N GLU A 100 4.22 -13.70 -14.81
CA GLU A 100 3.33 -13.22 -13.74
C GLU A 100 4.14 -12.84 -12.52
N SER A 101 3.64 -11.83 -11.79
CA SER A 101 4.22 -11.48 -10.49
C SER A 101 4.17 -12.70 -9.56
N PRO A 102 5.26 -13.01 -8.85
CA PRO A 102 5.31 -14.16 -7.95
C PRO A 102 4.42 -13.99 -6.72
N ASP A 103 4.06 -12.75 -6.36
CA ASP A 103 3.36 -12.45 -5.10
C ASP A 103 2.16 -11.50 -5.25
N CYS A 104 2.24 -10.51 -6.13
CA CYS A 104 1.25 -9.45 -6.22
C CYS A 104 1.11 -8.91 -7.65
N GLY A 105 0.00 -9.25 -8.30
CA GLY A 105 -0.27 -8.81 -9.66
C GLY A 105 -1.70 -9.08 -10.11
N HIS A 106 -2.04 -8.58 -11.29
CA HIS A 106 -3.37 -8.69 -11.90
C HIS A 106 -3.30 -8.78 -13.41
N ARG A 107 -4.37 -9.28 -14.06
CA ARG A 107 -4.56 -9.17 -15.51
C ARG A 107 -5.89 -8.50 -15.81
N TYR A 108 -5.80 -7.33 -16.43
CA TYR A 108 -6.98 -6.64 -16.94
C TYR A 108 -7.55 -7.38 -18.15
N THR A 109 -8.87 -7.55 -18.15
CA THR A 109 -9.63 -8.21 -19.23
C THR A 109 -10.28 -7.20 -20.20
N LYS A 110 -10.27 -5.92 -19.85
CA LYS A 110 -10.86 -4.83 -20.64
C LYS A 110 -9.89 -3.65 -20.71
N SER A 111 -9.88 -2.97 -21.85
CA SER A 111 -9.12 -1.73 -21.99
C SER A 111 -9.67 -0.65 -21.06
N SER A 112 -8.79 0.24 -20.64
CA SER A 112 -9.12 1.40 -19.80
C SER A 112 -9.82 2.53 -20.57
N ARG A 113 -10.00 2.40 -21.89
CA ARG A 113 -10.52 3.47 -22.77
C ARG A 113 -11.93 3.94 -22.40
N SER A 114 -12.75 3.08 -21.80
CA SER A 114 -14.10 3.42 -21.35
C SER A 114 -14.15 4.01 -19.94
N GLN A 115 -13.01 4.08 -19.23
CA GLN A 115 -12.90 4.70 -17.92
C GLN A 115 -12.77 6.23 -18.04
N ALA A 116 -12.97 6.92 -16.92
CA ALA A 116 -12.64 8.34 -16.83
C ALA A 116 -11.17 8.57 -17.23
N ASP A 117 -10.94 9.58 -18.08
CA ASP A 117 -9.62 9.94 -18.63
C ASP A 117 -8.89 8.81 -19.39
N GLY A 118 -9.61 7.72 -19.70
CA GLY A 118 -9.09 6.55 -20.37
C GLY A 118 -8.01 5.82 -19.58
N VAL A 119 -8.11 5.78 -18.24
CA VAL A 119 -7.16 5.11 -17.33
C VAL A 119 -7.89 4.38 -16.19
N TYR A 120 -7.28 3.33 -15.65
CA TYR A 120 -7.71 2.76 -14.36
C TYR A 120 -7.01 3.49 -13.22
N THR A 121 -7.78 3.88 -12.19
CA THR A 121 -7.22 4.36 -10.92
C THR A 121 -6.97 3.14 -10.04
N VAL A 122 -5.71 2.96 -9.64
CA VAL A 122 -5.26 1.90 -8.74
C VAL A 122 -5.02 2.51 -7.38
N THR A 123 -5.78 2.05 -6.39
CA THR A 123 -5.69 2.51 -5.01
C THR A 123 -5.05 1.41 -4.16
N GLY A 124 -3.95 1.74 -3.50
CA GLY A 124 -3.25 0.84 -2.58
C GLY A 124 -3.45 1.28 -1.13
N THR A 125 -3.98 0.40 -0.30
CA THR A 125 -4.20 0.63 1.14
C THR A 125 -3.30 -0.30 1.93
N THR A 126 -2.25 0.25 2.54
CA THR A 126 -1.37 -0.48 3.46
C THR A 126 -2.04 -0.62 4.82
N HIS A 127 -2.10 -1.84 5.32
CA HIS A 127 -2.59 -2.16 6.66
C HIS A 127 -1.43 -2.29 7.62
N TRP A 128 -1.50 -1.58 8.74
CA TRP A 128 -0.45 -1.50 9.74
C TRP A 128 -0.92 -2.02 11.09
N ASN A 129 -0.05 -2.77 11.74
CA ASN A 129 -0.15 -3.08 13.16
C ASN A 129 0.84 -2.24 13.93
N VAL A 130 0.34 -1.43 14.86
CA VAL A 130 1.16 -0.58 15.72
C VAL A 130 1.10 -1.08 17.15
N VAL A 131 2.21 -1.67 17.61
CA VAL A 131 2.39 -2.06 19.00
C VAL A 131 2.78 -0.82 19.79
N TRP A 132 2.14 -0.56 20.92
CA TRP A 132 2.47 0.56 21.78
C TRP A 132 2.76 0.11 23.21
N GLN A 133 3.57 0.88 23.93
CA GLN A 133 3.87 0.68 25.35
C GLN A 133 4.03 2.02 26.06
N ILE A 134 3.44 2.16 27.25
CA ILE A 134 3.71 3.31 28.12
C ILE A 134 5.04 3.12 28.84
N VAL A 135 5.95 4.06 28.67
CA VAL A 135 7.29 4.01 29.26
C VAL A 135 7.19 4.00 30.79
N GLY A 136 7.90 3.06 31.42
CA GLY A 136 7.92 2.90 32.87
C GLY A 136 6.75 2.09 33.45
N THR A 137 5.90 1.51 32.60
CA THR A 137 4.80 0.62 33.02
C THR A 137 4.79 -0.68 32.19
N ALA A 138 3.94 -1.63 32.59
CA ALA A 138 3.63 -2.83 31.79
C ALA A 138 2.44 -2.63 30.84
N GLU A 139 1.89 -1.41 30.73
CA GLU A 139 0.75 -1.12 29.87
C GLU A 139 1.17 -1.09 28.41
N THR A 140 0.54 -1.93 27.60
CA THR A 140 0.82 -2.13 26.18
C THR A 140 -0.45 -2.54 25.44
N GLY A 141 -0.44 -2.38 24.12
CA GLY A 141 -1.52 -2.82 23.25
C GLY A 141 -1.13 -2.77 21.78
N VAL A 142 -2.11 -3.08 20.93
CA VAL A 142 -1.97 -3.00 19.47
C VAL A 142 -3.08 -2.13 18.93
N ILE A 143 -2.73 -1.21 18.03
CA ILE A 143 -3.65 -0.38 17.29
C ILE A 143 -3.45 -0.70 15.81
N ALA A 144 -4.54 -1.10 15.13
CA ALA A 144 -4.54 -1.25 13.69
C ALA A 144 -4.83 0.12 13.04
N THR A 145 -4.10 0.45 11.99
CA THR A 145 -4.35 1.66 11.19
C THR A 145 -4.06 1.39 9.72
N THR A 146 -4.47 2.30 8.84
CA THR A 146 -4.23 2.19 7.40
C THR A 146 -3.68 3.50 6.86
N ALA A 147 -2.96 3.38 5.74
CA ALA A 147 -2.53 4.52 4.95
C ALA A 147 -2.69 4.17 3.46
N GLN A 148 -3.14 5.15 2.67
CA GLN A 148 -3.54 4.93 1.28
C GLN A 148 -2.77 5.86 0.34
N SER A 149 -2.46 5.33 -0.84
CA SER A 149 -1.92 6.06 -1.99
C SER A 149 -2.65 5.60 -3.24
N GLU A 150 -2.59 6.40 -4.31
CA GLU A 150 -3.21 6.07 -5.59
C GLU A 150 -2.25 6.32 -6.74
N THR A 151 -2.43 5.57 -7.82
CA THR A 151 -1.75 5.77 -9.08
C THR A 151 -2.71 5.51 -10.24
N GLN A 152 -2.30 5.87 -11.45
CA GLN A 152 -3.09 5.67 -12.66
C GLN A 152 -2.32 4.81 -13.66
N ILE A 153 -3.02 3.89 -14.30
CA ILE A 153 -2.44 3.05 -15.35
C ILE A 153 -3.30 3.05 -16.60
N ARG A 154 -2.65 3.07 -17.76
CA ARG A 154 -3.30 2.92 -19.06
C ARG A 154 -3.20 1.47 -19.50
N ILE A 155 -4.36 0.87 -19.77
CA ILE A 155 -4.49 -0.45 -20.39
C ILE A 155 -5.13 -0.29 -21.77
N ASP A 156 -4.39 -0.64 -22.81
CA ASP A 156 -4.85 -0.70 -24.20
C ASP A 156 -5.15 -2.13 -24.62
N GLU A 157 -5.81 -2.28 -25.75
CA GLU A 157 -6.06 -3.57 -26.39
C GLU A 157 -5.28 -3.64 -27.70
N LEU A 158 -4.72 -4.81 -28.01
CA LEU A 158 -4.07 -5.07 -29.28
C LEU A 158 -5.12 -5.06 -30.39
N GLN A 159 -5.23 -3.92 -31.08
CA GLN A 159 -6.06 -3.78 -32.26
C GLN A 159 -5.31 -4.38 -33.46
N VAL A 160 -5.73 -5.55 -33.91
CA VAL A 160 -5.28 -6.10 -35.21
C VAL A 160 -6.08 -5.42 -36.30
N VAL A 161 -5.47 -4.47 -37.01
CA VAL A 161 -6.04 -3.97 -38.27
C VAL A 161 -5.78 -5.03 -39.33
N SER A 162 -6.81 -5.81 -39.66
CA SER A 162 -6.81 -6.57 -40.90
C SER A 162 -7.13 -5.59 -42.04
N GLN A 163 -6.18 -5.42 -42.96
CA GLN A 163 -6.41 -4.78 -44.26
C GLN A 163 -6.94 -5.81 -45.26
#